data_AF-A0A2P6VCQ4-F1
#
_entry.id   AF-A0A2P6VCQ4-F1
#
_cell.length_a   1.000
_cell.length_b   1.000
_cell.length_c   1.000
_cell.angle_alpha   90.00
_cell.angle_beta   90.00
_cell.angle_gamma   90.00
#
_symmetry.space_group_name_H-M   'P 1'
#
loop_
_entity.id
_entity.type
_entity.pdbx_description
1 polymer ?
#
loop_
_entity_poly.entity_id
_entity_poly.type
_entity_poly.pdbx_seq_one_letter_code
_entity_poly.pdbx_strand_id
1 'polypeptide(L)'
;MSDDLERLQGAELKLLSALQATHQVVELLSAGGPQQELNRLCSAFLSDVQDSQVTLLQLADKHQAPLPLQHSDYLQRLQLLAAQKEVEAVEAQLAASGGPGVAAEQQP
;
A
#
# COMPACT_ATOMS: atom_id res chain seq x y z
N MET A 1 -20.60 3.36 -27.52
CA MET A 1 -20.48 2.31 -26.49
C MET A 1 -19.10 1.65 -26.46
N SER A 2 -18.23 1.79 -27.49
CA SER A 2 -16.85 1.26 -27.48
C SER A 2 -15.98 1.89 -26.38
N ASP A 3 -15.99 3.22 -26.28
CA ASP A 3 -15.06 3.95 -25.42
C ASP A 3 -15.23 3.67 -23.92
N ASP A 4 -16.47 3.48 -23.45
CA ASP A 4 -16.73 3.15 -22.04
C ASP A 4 -16.26 1.73 -21.69
N LEU A 5 -16.42 0.79 -22.62
CA LEU A 5 -15.95 -0.59 -22.46
C LEU A 5 -14.42 -0.64 -22.45
N GLU A 6 -13.76 0.09 -23.35
CA GLU A 6 -12.30 0.23 -23.40
C GLU A 6 -11.75 0.84 -22.10
N ARG A 7 -12.45 1.84 -21.54
CA ARG A 7 -12.08 2.45 -20.25
C ARG A 7 -12.27 1.48 -19.09
N LEU A 8 -13.33 0.67 -19.07
CA LEU A 8 -13.54 -0.38 -18.07
C LEU A 8 -12.45 -1.44 -18.14
N GLN A 9 -12.13 -1.92 -19.34
CA GLN A 9 -11.05 -2.89 -19.55
C GLN A 9 -9.69 -2.32 -19.15
N GLY A 10 -9.44 -1.03 -19.44
CA GLY A 10 -8.24 -0.34 -18.99
C GLY A 10 -8.14 -0.25 -17.46
N ALA A 11 -9.24 0.05 -16.77
CA ALA A 11 -9.29 0.06 -15.31
C ALA A 11 -9.09 -1.35 -14.72
N GLU A 12 -9.68 -2.38 -15.33
CA GLU A 12 -9.48 -3.77 -14.93
C GLU A 12 -8.01 -4.20 -15.06
N LEU A 13 -7.36 -3.91 -16.19
CA LEU A 13 -5.95 -4.23 -16.40
C LEU A 13 -5.03 -3.55 -15.38
N LYS A 14 -5.29 -2.27 -15.04
CA LYS A 14 -4.55 -1.55 -14.01
C LYS A 14 -4.76 -2.14 -12.62
N LEU A 15 -5.98 -2.53 -12.27
CA LEU A 15 -6.25 -3.22 -10.99
C LEU A 15 -5.53 -4.58 -10.93
N LEU A 16 -5.46 -5.33 -12.03
CA LEU A 16 -4.70 -6.58 -12.10
C LEU A 16 -3.19 -6.34 -11.95
N SER A 17 -2.65 -5.30 -12.60
CA SER A 17 -1.27 -4.85 -12.42
C SER A 17 -0.96 -4.50 -10.96
N ALA A 18 -1.86 -3.76 -10.31
CA ALA A 18 -1.75 -3.42 -8.90
C ALA A 18 -1.72 -4.66 -7.99
N LEU A 19 -2.59 -5.64 -8.24
CA LEU A 19 -2.56 -6.93 -7.50
C LEU A 19 -1.22 -7.65 -7.68
N GLN A 20 -0.69 -7.69 -8.91
CA GLN A 20 0.62 -8.29 -9.17
C GLN A 20 1.75 -7.54 -8.46
N ALA A 21 1.71 -6.20 -8.44
CA ALA A 21 2.66 -5.38 -7.70
C ALA A 21 2.61 -5.67 -6.19
N THR A 22 1.43 -5.92 -5.61
CA THR A 22 1.33 -6.32 -4.20
C THR A 22 1.98 -7.68 -3.91
N HIS A 23 1.86 -8.66 -4.80
CA HIS A 23 2.58 -9.92 -4.65
C HIS A 23 4.09 -9.71 -4.69
N GLN A 24 4.58 -8.93 -5.66
CA GLN A 24 6.01 -8.62 -5.78
C GLN A 24 6.54 -7.88 -4.56
N VAL A 25 5.78 -6.94 -4.00
CA VAL A 25 6.15 -6.23 -2.75
C VAL A 25 6.27 -7.21 -1.58
N VAL A 26 5.31 -8.13 -1.42
CA VAL A 26 5.37 -9.14 -0.34
C VAL A 26 6.60 -10.03 -0.50
N GLU A 27 6.85 -10.54 -1.71
CA GLU A 27 8.05 -11.34 -2.01
C GLU A 27 9.34 -10.55 -1.71
N LEU A 28 9.41 -9.30 -2.13
CA LEU A 28 10.58 -8.45 -1.93
C LEU A 28 10.83 -8.19 -0.44
N LEU A 29 9.79 -7.93 0.34
CA LEU A 29 9.89 -7.75 1.79
C LEU A 29 10.36 -9.03 2.47
N SER A 30 9.79 -10.19 2.10
CA SER A 30 10.18 -11.49 2.65
C SER A 30 11.61 -11.87 2.31
N ALA A 31 12.12 -11.45 1.15
CA ALA A 31 13.49 -11.70 0.71
C ALA A 31 14.51 -10.67 1.22
N GLY A 32 14.09 -9.63 1.96
CA GLY A 32 14.97 -8.53 2.37
C GLY A 32 15.49 -7.71 1.19
N GLY A 33 14.68 -7.55 0.15
CA GLY A 33 15.05 -6.90 -1.10
C GLY A 33 15.28 -5.38 -0.97
N PRO A 34 15.84 -4.76 -2.02
CA PRO A 34 16.25 -3.36 -1.98
C PRO A 34 15.06 -2.39 -1.84
N GLN A 35 15.16 -1.47 -0.87
CA GLN A 35 14.13 -0.46 -0.58
C GLN A 35 13.71 0.38 -1.80
N GLN A 36 14.65 0.64 -2.71
CA GLN A 36 14.36 1.40 -3.93
C GLN A 36 13.34 0.69 -4.82
N GLU A 37 13.46 -0.64 -4.96
CA GLU A 37 12.55 -1.44 -5.76
C GLU A 37 11.18 -1.56 -5.08
N LEU A 38 11.17 -1.65 -3.75
CA LEU A 38 9.95 -1.59 -2.95
C LEU A 38 9.19 -0.27 -3.19
N ASN A 39 9.89 0.86 -3.11
CA ASN A 39 9.30 2.18 -3.33
C ASN A 39 8.77 2.33 -4.76
N ARG A 40 9.48 1.77 -5.75
CA ARG A 40 9.04 1.75 -7.15
C ARG A 40 7.73 0.98 -7.32
N LEU A 41 7.66 -0.23 -6.76
CA LEU A 41 6.46 -1.08 -6.83
C LEU A 41 5.28 -0.46 -6.08
N CYS A 42 5.50 0.11 -4.89
CA CYS A 42 4.46 0.82 -4.15
C CYS A 42 3.94 2.05 -4.90
N SER A 43 4.82 2.81 -5.56
CA SER A 43 4.43 3.97 -6.36
C SER A 43 3.59 3.56 -7.58
N ALA A 44 4.00 2.50 -8.28
CA ALA A 44 3.23 1.96 -9.40
C ALA A 44 1.85 1.45 -8.94
N PHE A 45 1.82 0.71 -7.83
CA PHE A 45 0.59 0.25 -7.20
C PHE A 45 -0.40 1.39 -6.92
N LEU A 46 0.07 2.44 -6.24
CA LEU A 46 -0.78 3.59 -5.88
C LEU A 46 -1.32 4.30 -7.12
N SER A 47 -0.48 4.48 -8.15
CA SER A 47 -0.87 5.10 -9.41
C SER A 47 -1.95 4.28 -10.12
N ASP A 48 -1.75 2.96 -10.26
CA ASP A 48 -2.68 2.07 -10.96
C ASP A 48 -4.05 2.01 -10.26
N VAL A 49 -4.07 1.99 -8.92
CA VAL A 49 -5.30 2.03 -8.13
C VAL A 49 -6.01 3.38 -8.28
N GLN A 50 -5.28 4.49 -8.19
CA GLN A 50 -5.85 5.83 -8.29
C GLN A 50 -6.48 6.06 -9.66
N ASP A 51 -5.77 5.72 -10.74
CA ASP A 51 -6.26 5.86 -12.11
C ASP A 51 -7.53 5.03 -12.36
N SER A 52 -7.53 3.80 -11.85
CA SER A 52 -8.68 2.90 -11.95
C SER A 52 -9.87 3.46 -11.18
N GLN A 53 -9.65 3.98 -9.97
CA GLN A 53 -10.70 4.60 -9.18
C GLN A 53 -11.30 5.81 -9.89
N VAL A 54 -10.49 6.74 -10.42
CA VAL A 54 -10.98 7.90 -11.17
C VAL A 54 -11.82 7.46 -12.37
N THR A 55 -11.35 6.47 -13.12
CA THR A 55 -12.07 5.95 -14.29
C THR A 55 -13.42 5.35 -13.91
N LEU A 56 -13.45 4.53 -12.87
CA LEU A 56 -14.67 3.89 -12.37
C LEU A 56 -15.67 4.92 -11.80
N LEU A 57 -15.19 5.91 -11.06
CA LEU A 57 -16.02 7.01 -10.54
C LEU A 57 -16.67 7.80 -11.68
N GLN A 58 -15.89 8.18 -12.70
CA GLN A 58 -16.39 8.91 -13.87
C GLN A 58 -17.42 8.10 -14.66
N LEU A 59 -17.23 6.79 -14.79
CA LEU A 59 -18.16 5.93 -15.49
C LEU A 59 -19.46 5.74 -14.69
N ALA A 60 -19.36 5.56 -13.38
CA ALA A 60 -20.55 5.38 -12.56
C ALA A 60 -21.39 6.66 -12.44
N ASP A 61 -20.75 7.83 -12.36
CA ASP A 61 -21.43 9.12 -12.41
C ASP A 61 -22.20 9.29 -13.73
N LYS A 62 -21.54 8.98 -14.86
CA LYS A 62 -22.16 9.01 -16.20
C LYS A 62 -23.38 8.10 -16.33
N HIS A 63 -23.36 6.93 -15.69
CA HIS A 63 -24.42 5.93 -15.81
C HIS A 63 -25.42 5.97 -14.63
N GLN A 64 -25.30 6.94 -13.70
CA GLN A 64 -26.06 7.00 -12.44
C GLN A 64 -26.07 5.67 -11.68
N ALA A 65 -25.03 4.86 -11.86
CA ALA A 65 -24.92 3.57 -11.23
C ALA A 65 -24.39 3.78 -9.80
N PRO A 66 -25.02 3.18 -8.76
CA PRO A 66 -24.45 3.23 -7.43
C PRO A 66 -23.06 2.60 -7.45
N LEU A 67 -22.06 3.42 -7.13
CA LEU A 67 -20.68 2.96 -7.01
C LEU A 67 -20.57 1.99 -5.83
N PRO A 68 -20.05 0.77 -6.02
CA PRO A 68 -19.80 -0.15 -4.91
C PRO A 68 -18.68 0.36 -3.96
N LEU A 69 -18.03 1.48 -4.29
CA LEU A 69 -16.84 1.99 -3.60
C LEU A 69 -17.08 3.18 -2.68
N GLN A 70 -18.32 3.62 -2.45
CA GLN A 70 -18.61 4.76 -1.54
C GLN A 70 -18.19 4.51 -0.07
N HIS A 71 -17.78 3.28 0.27
CA HIS A 71 -17.25 2.89 1.58
C HIS A 71 -15.83 2.32 1.54
N SER A 72 -15.05 2.64 0.49
CA SER A 72 -13.68 2.13 0.40
C SER A 72 -12.75 2.96 1.29
N ASP A 73 -12.61 2.55 2.56
CA ASP A 73 -11.63 3.10 3.52
C ASP A 73 -10.17 2.77 3.15
N TYR A 74 -9.93 2.32 1.92
CA TYR A 74 -8.69 1.69 1.49
C TYR A 74 -7.47 2.59 1.69
N LEU A 75 -7.60 3.88 1.32
CA LEU A 75 -6.55 4.88 1.52
C LEU A 75 -6.23 5.08 3.01
N GLN A 76 -7.26 5.18 3.85
CA GLN A 76 -7.10 5.32 5.31
C GLN A 76 -6.46 4.07 5.93
N ARG A 77 -6.83 2.87 5.45
CA ARG A 77 -6.22 1.61 5.90
C ARG A 77 -4.75 1.51 5.49
N LEU A 78 -4.39 1.93 4.27
CA LEU A 78 -2.99 1.96 3.84
C LEU A 78 -2.16 2.96 4.62
N GLN A 79 -2.71 4.15 4.90
CA GLN A 79 -2.05 5.15 5.75
C GLN A 79 -1.82 4.63 7.18
N LEU A 80 -2.82 3.95 7.75
CA LEU A 80 -2.68 3.32 9.06
C LEU A 80 -1.62 2.21 9.05
N LEU A 81 -1.60 1.36 8.01
CA LEU A 81 -0.63 0.28 7.88
C LEU A 81 0.81 0.80 7.70
N ALA A 82 0.98 1.88 6.94
CA ALA A 82 2.28 2.53 6.75
C ALA A 82 2.79 3.12 8.09
N ALA A 83 1.92 3.81 8.82
CA ALA A 83 2.25 4.35 10.14
C ALA A 83 2.60 3.25 11.16
N GLN A 84 1.89 2.12 11.14
CA GLN A 84 2.20 0.97 12.01
C GLN A 84 3.57 0.36 11.69
N LYS A 85 3.91 0.20 10.41
CA LYS A 85 5.23 -0.30 10.00
C LYS A 85 6.37 0.64 10.38
N GLU A 86 6.16 1.95 10.33
CA GLU A 86 7.16 2.92 10.81
C GLU A 86 7.38 2.79 12.31
N VAL A 87 6.31 2.60 13.09
CA VAL A 87 6.42 2.36 14.54
C VAL A 87 7.17 1.04 14.81
N GLU A 88 6.81 -0.06 14.14
CA GLU A 88 7.49 -1.35 14.28
C GLU A 88 8.98 -1.25 13.90
N ALA A 89 9.31 -0.49 12.85
CA ALA A 89 10.70 -0.26 12.44
C ALA A 89 11.48 0.53 13.49
N VAL A 90 10.86 1.56 14.09
CA VAL A 90 11.46 2.35 15.18
C VAL A 90 11.66 1.49 16.43
N GLU A 91 10.68 0.67 16.79
CA GLU A 91 10.78 -0.26 17.92
C GLU A 91 11.86 -1.32 17.71
N ALA A 92 11.95 -1.89 16.50
CA ALA A 92 13.02 -2.83 16.15
C ALA A 92 14.40 -2.17 16.19
N GLN A 93 14.49 -0.90 15.79
CA GLN A 93 15.74 -0.13 15.82
C GLN A 93 16.14 0.24 17.26
N LEU A 94 15.18 0.57 18.13
CA LEU A 94 15.38 0.76 19.57
C LEU A 94 15.82 -0.53 20.26
N ALA A 95 15.19 -1.67 19.93
CA ALA A 95 15.55 -2.98 20.46
C ALA A 95 16.95 -3.44 20.00
N ALA A 96 17.35 -3.10 18.78
CA ALA A 96 18.67 -3.39 18.22
C ALA A 96 19.78 -2.45 18.73
N SER A 97 19.42 -1.24 19.22
CA SER A 97 20.38 -0.22 19.69
C SER A 97 20.81 -0.40 21.16
N GLY A 98 20.34 -1.46 21.84
CA GLY A 98 20.78 -1.81 23.19
C GLY A 98 19.94 -1.16 24.28
N GLY A 99 19.40 -2.01 25.15
CA GLY A 99 18.85 -1.56 26.42
C GLY A 99 19.89 -0.77 27.22
N PRO A 100 19.48 0.26 27.97
CA PRO A 100 20.33 0.77 29.02
C PRO A 100 20.43 -0.31 30.09
N GLY A 101 21.65 -0.78 30.31
CA GLY A 101 21.98 -1.62 31.44
C GLY A 101 21.52 -0.96 32.74
N VAL A 102 20.73 -1.71 33.50
CA VAL A 102 20.64 -1.53 34.95
C VAL A 102 21.16 -2.82 35.56
N ALA A 103 22.49 -2.97 35.56
CA ALA A 103 23.16 -3.92 36.42
C ALA A 103 24.45 -3.29 36.91
N ALA A 104 24.42 -2.91 38.20
CA ALA A 104 25.50 -2.91 39.18
C ALA A 104 25.71 -1.56 39.88
N GLU A 105 25.09 -1.42 41.06
CA GLU A 105 25.82 -0.87 42.21
C GLU A 105 25.30 -1.56 43.49
N GLN A 106 25.94 -2.69 43.84
CA GLN A 106 25.93 -3.25 45.19
C GLN A 106 27.18 -2.77 45.93
N GLN A 107 26.95 -2.05 47.03
CA GLN A 107 27.73 -2.01 48.28
C GLN A 107 29.18 -1.47 48.25
N PRO A 108 29.65 -0.86 49.36
CA PRO A 108 29.76 -1.48 50.70
C PRO A 108 28.55 -1.29 51.64
#